data_AF-A0A0F9LAS1-F1
#
_entry.id   AF-A0A0F9LAS1-F1
#
_cell.length_a   1.000
_cell.length_b   1.000
_cell.length_c   1.000
_cell.angle_alpha   90.00
_cell.angle_beta   90.00
_cell.angle_gamma   90.00
#
_symmetry.space_group_name_H-M   'P 1'
#
loop_
_entity.id
_entity.type
_entity.pdbx_description
1 polymer ?
#
loop_
_entity_poly.entity_id
_entity_poly.type
_entity_poly.pdbx_seq_one_letter_code
_entity_poly.pdbx_strand_id
1 'polypeptide(L)'
;MVVDQMLPLNQVLLGDCVEILKDFPENSVKKICPICGQIFFVEKSRIKHGRGITCSKECQNKWVSLKLKRGDILKCPVCSREFYCSLSRMKDAKYTPVCSKECLYKGRSLGIIQREVKNRYHSSPRTKFTKECPICEKSFETVPSRIDEGRGKYCSRKCFEKAHRKNMAGDKCHFWVDGRSYDKQSYRGSDWEEIRKIVYERDNYTCQICGVKCISRRDLSDENSHKLIQCHHLKEYDSEEDNDLDNLITACVSCHGTMRR
;
A
#
# COMPACT_ATOMS: atom_id res chain seq x y z
N MET A 1 -34.06 -57.38 24.54
CA MET A 1 -34.39 -56.86 23.19
C MET A 1 -34.02 -55.38 23.23
N VAL A 2 -33.09 -54.83 22.46
CA VAL A 2 -32.62 -55.16 21.12
C VAL A 2 -31.10 -54.92 21.07
N VAL A 3 -30.46 -55.78 20.29
CA VAL A 3 -29.03 -55.97 20.14
C VAL A 3 -28.50 -54.99 19.10
N ASP A 4 -27.36 -54.39 19.43
CA ASP A 4 -26.24 -53.99 18.57
C ASP A 4 -26.38 -54.32 17.06
N GLN A 5 -26.36 -53.30 16.20
CA GLN A 5 -25.90 -53.42 14.81
C GLN A 5 -25.28 -52.10 14.35
N MET A 6 -23.95 -52.03 14.44
CA MET A 6 -23.13 -51.19 13.56
C MET A 6 -23.36 -51.61 12.10
N LEU A 7 -23.55 -50.64 11.20
CA LEU A 7 -23.44 -50.86 9.75
C LEU A 7 -22.35 -49.94 9.17
N PRO A 8 -21.48 -50.48 8.29
CA PRO A 8 -20.24 -49.83 7.88
C PRO A 8 -20.46 -48.84 6.73
N LEU A 9 -19.92 -47.62 6.87
CA LEU A 9 -19.77 -46.67 5.77
C LEU A 9 -18.49 -47.00 5.01
N ASN A 10 -18.54 -48.04 4.18
CA ASN A 10 -17.49 -48.31 3.20
C ASN A 10 -18.14 -48.79 1.91
N GLN A 11 -18.62 -47.84 1.10
CA GLN A 11 -18.81 -47.93 -0.36
C GLN A 11 -19.57 -46.69 -0.83
N VAL A 12 -18.84 -45.62 -1.13
CA VAL A 12 -19.29 -44.64 -2.12
C VAL A 12 -18.15 -44.46 -3.11
N LEU A 13 -18.23 -45.30 -4.14
CA LEU A 13 -17.95 -45.00 -5.55
C LEU A 13 -16.70 -44.15 -5.83
N LEU A 14 -15.62 -44.88 -6.13
CA LEU A 14 -14.66 -44.53 -7.16
C LEU A 14 -15.43 -44.20 -8.45
N GLY A 15 -15.63 -42.92 -8.72
CA GLY A 15 -16.25 -42.42 -9.93
C GLY A 15 -15.89 -40.95 -10.10
N ASP A 16 -14.95 -40.70 -11.00
CA ASP A 16 -14.76 -39.44 -11.71
C ASP A 16 -14.39 -38.20 -10.88
N CYS A 17 -13.15 -38.16 -10.37
CA CYS A 17 -12.50 -36.93 -9.93
C CYS A 17 -10.97 -36.97 -10.20
N VAL A 18 -10.55 -37.40 -11.40
CA VAL A 18 -9.12 -37.44 -11.78
C VAL A 18 -8.61 -36.14 -12.42
N GLU A 19 -9.42 -35.08 -12.55
CA GLU A 19 -8.96 -33.85 -13.21
C GLU A 19 -9.17 -32.56 -12.41
N ILE A 20 -8.64 -32.47 -11.18
CA ILE A 20 -8.18 -31.18 -10.64
C ILE A 20 -6.93 -31.39 -9.77
N LEU A 21 -5.84 -31.85 -10.37
CA LEU A 21 -4.49 -31.63 -9.84
C LEU A 21 -3.95 -30.30 -10.41
N LYS A 22 -4.55 -29.19 -9.99
CA LYS A 22 -3.98 -27.85 -10.25
C LYS A 22 -2.98 -27.54 -9.13
N ASP A 23 -1.70 -27.59 -9.48
CA ASP A 23 -0.55 -26.94 -8.83
C ASP A 23 -0.61 -26.79 -7.30
N PHE A 24 -0.22 -27.85 -6.59
CA PHE A 24 -0.04 -27.78 -5.14
C PHE A 24 1.33 -27.18 -4.82
N PRO A 25 1.41 -26.09 -4.03
CA PRO A 25 2.70 -25.62 -3.55
C PRO A 25 3.29 -26.66 -2.59
N GLU A 26 4.48 -27.18 -2.92
CA GLU A 26 5.24 -28.20 -2.15
C GLU A 26 5.41 -27.86 -0.66
N ASN A 27 5.23 -26.58 -0.31
CA ASN A 27 5.38 -26.05 1.04
C ASN A 27 4.07 -26.03 1.86
N SER A 28 3.02 -26.73 1.42
CA SER A 28 1.72 -26.77 2.10
C SER A 28 1.40 -28.11 2.77
N VAL A 29 0.60 -28.09 3.84
CA VAL A 29 0.19 -29.24 4.65
C VAL A 29 -1.33 -29.31 4.67
N LYS A 30 -1.87 -30.53 4.44
CA LYS A 30 -3.30 -30.83 4.51
C LYS A 30 -3.79 -30.84 5.96
N LYS A 31 -4.86 -30.10 6.26
CA LYS A 31 -5.51 -30.04 7.57
C LYS A 31 -7.02 -30.12 7.45
N ILE A 32 -7.66 -30.56 8.53
CA ILE A 32 -9.12 -30.57 8.68
C ILE A 32 -9.50 -29.40 9.58
N CYS A 33 -10.45 -28.58 9.12
CA CYS A 33 -10.94 -27.44 9.89
C CYS A 33 -11.75 -27.93 11.11
N PRO A 34 -11.40 -27.54 12.36
CA PRO A 34 -12.14 -27.96 13.55
C PRO A 34 -13.58 -27.43 13.66
N ILE A 35 -13.97 -26.49 12.78
CA ILE A 35 -15.29 -25.83 12.82
C ILE A 35 -16.25 -26.39 11.78
N CYS A 36 -15.80 -26.59 10.54
CA CYS A 36 -16.65 -27.04 9.44
C CYS A 36 -16.29 -28.43 8.91
N GLY A 37 -15.21 -29.06 9.41
CA GLY A 37 -14.76 -30.38 8.95
C GLY A 37 -14.14 -30.41 7.55
N GLN A 38 -14.10 -29.29 6.82
CA GLN A 38 -13.52 -29.24 5.48
C GLN A 38 -12.00 -29.41 5.51
N ILE A 39 -11.51 -30.13 4.51
CA ILE A 39 -10.08 -30.30 4.23
C ILE A 39 -9.57 -29.02 3.55
N PHE A 40 -8.48 -28.47 4.05
CA PHE A 40 -7.82 -27.30 3.47
C PHE A 40 -6.30 -27.41 3.58
N PHE A 41 -5.59 -26.62 2.79
CA PHE A 41 -4.12 -26.63 2.73
C PHE A 41 -3.55 -25.37 3.38
N VAL A 42 -2.47 -25.54 4.13
CA VAL A 42 -1.80 -24.45 4.85
C VAL A 42 -0.30 -24.52 4.65
N GLU A 43 0.31 -23.40 4.27
CA GLU A 43 1.77 -23.30 4.20
C GLU A 43 2.45 -23.59 5.55
N LYS A 44 3.58 -24.32 5.52
CA LYS A 44 4.39 -24.65 6.70
C LYS A 44 4.85 -23.39 7.45
N SER A 45 5.12 -22.29 6.74
CA SER A 45 5.46 -20.97 7.29
C SER A 45 4.39 -20.44 8.26
N ARG A 46 3.10 -20.58 7.90
CA ARG A 46 1.97 -20.11 8.71
C ARG A 46 1.79 -20.96 9.96
N ILE A 47 2.03 -22.26 9.86
CA ILE A 47 1.96 -23.20 10.99
C ILE A 47 3.03 -22.85 12.03
N LYS A 48 4.24 -22.50 11.61
CA LYS A 48 5.33 -22.06 12.52
C LYS A 48 4.93 -20.88 13.41
N HIS A 49 4.07 -19.98 12.90
CA HIS A 49 3.53 -18.84 13.64
C HIS A 49 2.19 -19.12 14.34
N GLY A 50 1.79 -20.39 14.49
CA GLY A 50 0.53 -20.78 15.14
C GLY A 50 -0.73 -20.41 14.35
N ARG A 51 -0.60 -20.16 13.04
CA ARG A 51 -1.72 -19.82 12.13
C ARG A 51 -2.13 -21.03 11.28
N GLY A 52 -3.31 -20.94 10.66
CA GLY A 52 -3.83 -21.99 9.77
C GLY A 52 -4.42 -23.18 10.52
N ILE A 53 -5.28 -22.88 11.49
CA ILE A 53 -6.06 -23.87 12.24
C ILE A 53 -7.42 -24.09 11.57
N THR A 54 -8.00 -23.04 11.00
CA THR A 54 -9.30 -23.07 10.31
C THR A 54 -9.17 -22.74 8.83
N CYS A 55 -10.10 -23.23 8.01
CA CYS A 55 -10.07 -23.05 6.56
C CYS A 55 -10.36 -21.61 6.10
N SER A 56 -11.25 -20.89 6.78
CA SER A 56 -11.73 -19.57 6.38
C SER A 56 -11.70 -18.56 7.52
N LYS A 57 -11.85 -17.27 7.18
CA LYS A 57 -11.97 -16.19 8.17
C LYS A 57 -13.21 -16.36 9.05
N GLU A 58 -14.30 -16.87 8.51
CA GLU A 58 -15.53 -17.16 9.24
C GLU A 58 -15.32 -18.27 10.27
N CYS A 59 -14.69 -19.38 9.85
CA CYS A 59 -14.34 -20.46 10.76
C CYS A 59 -13.34 -19.97 11.82
N GLN A 60 -12.39 -19.10 11.46
CA GLN A 60 -11.48 -18.49 12.42
C GLN A 60 -12.23 -17.68 13.47
N ASN A 61 -13.23 -16.89 13.08
CA ASN A 61 -14.05 -16.10 14.00
C ASN A 61 -14.86 -17.01 14.94
N LYS A 62 -15.51 -18.06 14.41
CA LYS A 62 -16.23 -19.08 15.20
C LYS A 62 -15.31 -19.81 16.18
N TRP A 63 -14.11 -20.17 15.74
CA TRP A 63 -13.11 -20.83 16.58
C TRP A 63 -12.59 -19.92 17.69
N VAL A 64 -12.38 -18.63 17.41
CA VAL A 64 -12.02 -17.64 18.44
C VAL A 64 -13.16 -17.41 19.41
N SER A 65 -14.42 -17.42 18.97
CA SER A 65 -15.57 -17.27 19.88
C SER A 65 -15.82 -18.49 20.76
N LEU A 66 -15.51 -19.71 20.28
CA LEU A 66 -15.62 -20.95 21.05
C LEU A 66 -14.49 -21.11 22.07
N LYS A 67 -13.34 -20.45 21.86
CA LYS A 67 -12.32 -20.38 22.90
C LYS A 67 -12.88 -19.67 24.12
N LEU A 68 -12.82 -20.36 25.27
CA LEU A 68 -13.17 -19.79 26.57
C LEU A 68 -12.56 -18.39 26.71
N LYS A 69 -13.43 -17.39 26.85
CA LYS A 69 -13.03 -16.00 27.07
C LYS A 69 -12.27 -15.93 28.40
N ARG A 70 -10.95 -15.82 28.32
CA ARG A 70 -10.08 -15.71 29.49
C ARG A 70 -10.11 -14.27 30.03
N GLY A 71 -10.93 -14.02 31.05
CA GLY A 71 -11.05 -12.73 31.72
C GLY A 71 -12.16 -12.71 32.75
N ASP A 72 -12.31 -11.60 33.46
CA ASP A 72 -13.21 -11.44 34.59
C ASP A 72 -14.14 -10.23 34.40
N ILE A 73 -15.27 -10.22 35.12
CA ILE A 73 -16.17 -9.07 35.20
C ILE A 73 -15.68 -8.16 36.33
N LEU A 74 -15.33 -6.92 35.99
CA LEU A 74 -14.84 -5.91 36.94
C LEU A 74 -15.87 -4.79 37.10
N LYS A 75 -15.85 -4.14 38.27
CA LYS A 75 -16.64 -2.93 38.54
C LYS A 75 -15.81 -1.69 38.21
N CYS A 76 -16.35 -0.79 37.38
CA CYS A 76 -15.64 0.44 37.02
C CYS A 76 -15.54 1.39 38.23
N PRO A 77 -14.34 1.85 38.64
CA PRO A 77 -14.18 2.75 39.79
C PRO A 77 -14.76 4.16 39.57
N VAL A 78 -15.12 4.53 38.33
CA VAL A 78 -15.60 5.88 37.99
C VAL A 78 -17.12 5.94 37.85
N CYS A 79 -17.75 4.90 37.31
CA CYS A 79 -19.20 4.89 37.06
C CYS A 79 -19.92 3.68 37.67
N SER A 80 -19.20 2.83 38.40
CA SER A 80 -19.74 1.64 39.09
C SER A 80 -20.39 0.57 38.20
N ARG A 81 -20.35 0.72 36.87
CA ARG A 81 -20.87 -0.27 35.92
C ARG A 81 -19.94 -1.49 35.84
N GLU A 82 -20.54 -2.68 35.79
CA GLU A 82 -19.84 -3.93 35.52
C GLU A 82 -19.42 -4.03 34.05
N PHE A 83 -18.19 -4.48 33.80
CA PHE A 83 -17.67 -4.67 32.46
C PHE A 83 -16.69 -5.84 32.39
N TYR A 84 -16.66 -6.52 31.26
CA TYR A 84 -15.70 -7.60 31.00
C TYR A 84 -14.29 -7.05 30.74
N CYS A 85 -13.29 -7.61 31.41
CA CYS A 85 -11.88 -7.30 31.20
C CYS A 85 -11.10 -8.59 30.91
N SER A 86 -10.35 -8.62 29.81
CA SER A 86 -9.54 -9.79 29.44
C SER A 86 -8.32 -9.96 30.36
N LEU A 87 -7.88 -11.20 30.58
CA LEU A 87 -6.68 -11.49 31.38
C LEU A 87 -5.43 -10.74 30.88
N SER A 88 -5.24 -10.63 29.57
CA SER A 88 -4.11 -9.85 29.01
C SER A 88 -4.23 -8.38 29.34
N ARG A 89 -5.42 -7.79 29.20
CA ARG A 89 -5.63 -6.38 29.56
C ARG A 89 -5.37 -6.13 31.05
N MET A 90 -5.68 -7.08 31.93
CA MET A 90 -5.38 -6.97 33.35
C MET A 90 -3.88 -7.12 33.65
N LYS A 91 -3.18 -8.04 32.99
CA LYS A 91 -1.73 -8.26 33.16
C LYS A 91 -0.90 -7.07 32.66
N ASP A 92 -1.28 -6.52 31.51
CA ASP A 92 -0.53 -5.45 30.83
C ASP A 92 -1.05 -4.05 31.21
N ALA A 93 -2.00 -3.97 32.15
CA ALA A 93 -2.60 -2.71 32.58
C ALA A 93 -1.58 -1.85 33.32
N LYS A 94 -1.12 -0.76 32.68
CA LYS A 94 -0.38 0.30 33.37
C LYS A 94 -1.22 1.00 34.45
N TYR A 95 -2.54 1.05 34.25
CA TYR A 95 -3.47 1.79 35.12
C TYR A 95 -4.72 0.95 35.39
N THR A 96 -5.42 1.25 36.48
CA THR A 96 -6.68 0.57 36.86
C THR A 96 -7.64 0.47 35.67
N PRO A 97 -8.09 -0.75 35.31
CA PRO A 97 -9.02 -0.93 34.21
C PRO A 97 -10.36 -0.22 34.45
N VAL A 98 -10.88 0.42 33.41
CA VAL A 98 -12.19 1.08 33.39
C VAL A 98 -13.01 0.63 32.20
N CYS A 99 -14.33 0.82 32.29
CA CYS A 99 -15.28 0.37 31.27
C CYS A 99 -15.16 1.11 29.94
N SER A 100 -14.74 2.38 29.94
CA SER A 100 -14.67 3.22 28.72
C SER A 100 -13.54 4.24 28.73
N LYS A 101 -13.20 4.76 27.55
CA LYS A 101 -12.23 5.86 27.37
C LYS A 101 -12.67 7.11 28.13
N GLU A 102 -13.96 7.41 28.16
CA GLU A 102 -14.51 8.53 28.94
C GLU A 102 -14.28 8.36 30.43
N CYS A 103 -14.52 7.16 30.97
CA CYS A 103 -14.23 6.86 32.37
C CYS A 103 -12.73 6.96 32.66
N LEU A 104 -11.85 6.63 31.70
CA LEU A 104 -10.41 6.81 31.87
C LEU A 104 -10.05 8.29 32.04
N TYR A 105 -10.59 9.18 31.20
CA TYR A 105 -10.33 10.61 31.32
C TYR A 105 -10.97 11.21 32.56
N LYS A 106 -12.24 10.87 32.87
CA LYS A 106 -12.91 11.29 34.11
C LYS A 106 -12.15 10.82 35.34
N GLY A 107 -11.71 9.56 35.37
CA GLY A 107 -10.90 9.01 36.46
C GLY A 107 -9.54 9.70 36.60
N ARG A 108 -8.93 10.15 35.50
CA ARG A 108 -7.71 10.98 35.55
C ARG A 108 -7.99 12.37 36.11
N SER A 109 -9.07 13.02 35.68
CA SER A 109 -9.44 14.34 36.18
C SER A 109 -9.82 14.33 37.66
N LEU A 110 -10.46 13.25 38.13
CA LEU A 110 -10.84 13.04 39.54
C LEU A 110 -9.67 12.54 40.41
N GLY A 111 -8.50 12.25 39.83
CA GLY A 111 -7.35 11.71 40.57
C GLY A 111 -7.47 10.23 40.98
N ILE A 112 -8.57 9.55 40.63
CA ILE A 112 -8.78 8.10 40.86
C ILE A 112 -7.75 7.28 40.08
N ILE A 113 -7.34 7.75 38.90
CA ILE A 113 -6.38 7.08 38.02
C ILE A 113 -5.14 7.96 37.90
N GLN A 114 -4.04 7.52 38.51
CA GLN A 114 -2.77 8.22 38.42
C GLN A 114 -2.23 8.22 36.98
N ARG A 115 -1.59 9.32 36.59
CA ARG A 115 -0.88 9.45 35.31
C ARG A 115 0.59 9.75 35.59
N GLU A 116 1.44 8.76 35.39
CA GLU A 116 2.89 8.98 35.40
C GLU A 116 3.33 9.65 34.09
N VAL A 117 3.84 10.87 34.19
CA VAL A 117 4.48 11.58 33.08
C VAL A 117 5.98 11.44 33.25
N LYS A 118 6.60 10.47 32.55
CA LYS A 118 8.05 10.22 32.63
C LYS A 118 8.88 11.40 32.12
N ASN A 119 8.45 12.01 31.02
CA ASN A 119 9.10 13.17 30.43
C ASN A 119 8.08 14.31 30.32
N ARG A 120 8.43 15.49 30.84
CA ARG A 120 7.66 16.70 30.52
C ARG A 120 7.73 16.93 29.02
N TYR A 121 6.60 17.30 28.42
CA TYR A 121 6.63 17.77 27.04
C TYR A 121 7.48 19.04 27.01
N HIS A 122 8.66 18.97 26.39
CA HIS A 122 9.39 20.18 26.05
C HIS A 122 8.59 20.87 24.94
N SER A 123 7.87 21.94 25.29
CA SER A 123 7.41 22.91 24.31
C SER A 123 8.67 23.61 23.79
N SER A 124 9.32 23.01 22.78
CA SER A 124 10.42 23.66 22.09
C SER A 124 9.92 25.04 21.65
N PRO A 125 10.63 26.14 22.02
CA PRO A 125 10.24 27.45 21.53
C PRO A 125 10.20 27.38 20.01
N ARG A 126 9.09 27.81 19.42
CA ARG A 126 8.92 27.86 17.96
C ARG A 126 9.73 29.02 17.39
N THR A 127 11.03 29.08 17.67
CA THR A 127 11.95 29.99 17.00
C THR A 127 12.05 29.52 15.56
N LYS A 128 11.24 30.13 14.71
CA LYS A 128 11.37 29.97 13.27
C LYS A 128 12.57 30.78 12.81
N PHE A 129 13.28 30.30 11.81
CA PHE A 129 14.30 31.06 11.11
C PHE A 129 14.12 30.90 9.61
N THR A 130 14.56 31.93 8.89
CA THR A 130 14.46 32.02 7.43
C THR A 130 15.66 31.34 6.78
N LYS A 131 15.41 30.58 5.72
CA LYS A 131 16.42 29.90 4.92
C LYS A 131 16.07 30.00 3.43
N GLU A 132 17.08 29.93 2.57
CA GLU A 132 16.90 29.90 1.12
C GLU A 132 16.80 28.45 0.60
N CYS A 133 15.89 28.23 -0.35
CA CYS A 133 15.71 26.93 -0.98
C CYS A 133 16.79 26.68 -2.06
N PRO A 134 17.58 25.59 -1.99
CA PRO A 134 18.62 25.29 -2.99
C PRO A 134 18.13 24.99 -4.41
N ILE A 135 16.82 24.94 -4.64
CA ILE A 135 16.21 24.56 -5.94
C ILE A 135 15.49 25.71 -6.62
N CYS A 136 14.92 26.63 -5.85
CA CYS A 136 14.14 27.76 -6.40
C CYS A 136 14.56 29.11 -5.83
N GLU A 137 15.58 29.14 -4.97
CA GLU A 137 16.19 30.33 -4.36
C GLU A 137 15.22 31.20 -3.52
N LYS A 138 13.97 30.77 -3.36
CA LYS A 138 13.00 31.44 -2.51
C LYS A 138 13.34 31.24 -1.03
N SER A 139 13.23 32.32 -0.26
CA SER A 139 13.30 32.29 1.19
C SER A 139 12.05 31.63 1.80
N PHE A 140 12.23 30.82 2.83
CA PHE A 140 11.17 30.13 3.55
C PHE A 140 11.50 29.97 5.03
N GLU A 141 10.48 29.85 5.88
CA GLU A 141 10.63 29.63 7.31
C GLU A 141 10.68 28.14 7.65
N THR A 142 11.60 27.76 8.54
CA THR A 142 11.67 26.41 9.11
C THR A 142 11.97 26.47 10.61
N VAL A 143 11.85 25.33 11.29
CA VAL A 143 12.12 25.19 12.73
C VAL A 143 13.33 24.28 12.96
N PRO A 144 14.12 24.49 14.03
CA PRO A 144 15.33 23.70 14.30
C PRO A 144 15.07 22.20 14.34
N SER A 145 13.98 21.77 14.98
CA SER A 145 13.62 20.36 15.08
C SER A 145 13.44 19.67 13.72
N ARG A 146 13.00 20.40 12.67
CA ARG A 146 12.93 19.84 11.33
C ARG A 146 14.32 19.65 10.74
N ILE A 147 15.25 20.56 11.00
CA ILE A 147 16.63 20.43 10.51
C ILE A 147 17.35 19.30 11.23
N ASP A 148 17.17 19.16 12.54
CA ASP A 148 17.76 18.08 13.33
C ASP A 148 17.29 16.69 12.84
N GLU A 149 16.05 16.60 12.37
CA GLU A 149 15.48 15.40 11.70
C GLU A 149 15.96 15.21 10.24
N GLY A 150 16.86 16.05 9.73
CA GLY A 150 17.31 16.03 8.34
C GLY A 150 16.26 16.57 7.33
N ARG A 151 15.22 17.24 7.81
CA ARG A 151 14.15 17.88 7.02
C ARG A 151 14.37 19.39 6.93
N GLY A 152 13.46 20.10 6.23
CA GLY A 152 13.49 21.56 6.17
C GLY A 152 14.63 22.17 5.34
N LYS A 153 15.22 21.39 4.41
CA LYS A 153 16.21 21.88 3.44
C LYS A 153 15.58 22.63 2.26
N TYR A 154 14.33 22.30 1.91
CA TYR A 154 13.64 22.85 0.75
C TYR A 154 12.33 23.51 1.18
N CYS A 155 11.90 24.56 0.45
CA CYS A 155 10.70 25.32 0.77
C CYS A 155 9.38 24.55 0.59
N SER A 156 9.38 23.51 -0.25
CA SER A 156 8.18 22.76 -0.62
C SER A 156 8.47 21.31 -0.97
N ARG A 157 7.43 20.47 -0.92
CA ARG A 157 7.48 19.06 -1.38
C ARG A 157 8.00 18.96 -2.82
N LYS A 158 7.54 19.84 -3.71
CA LYS A 158 7.96 19.89 -5.12
C LYS A 158 9.47 20.12 -5.26
N CYS A 159 10.04 21.06 -4.50
CA CYS A 159 11.47 21.33 -4.52
C CYS A 159 12.28 20.17 -3.93
N PHE A 160 11.79 19.55 -2.85
CA PHE A 160 12.39 18.32 -2.32
C PHE A 160 12.38 17.19 -3.34
N GLU A 161 11.28 16.97 -4.07
CA GLU A 161 11.16 15.92 -5.08
C GLU A 161 12.13 16.12 -6.23
N LYS A 162 12.26 17.35 -6.75
CA LYS A 162 13.26 17.70 -7.78
C LYS A 162 14.67 17.36 -7.32
N ALA A 163 15.04 17.75 -6.11
CA ALA A 163 16.35 17.45 -5.55
C ALA A 163 16.55 15.95 -5.27
N HIS A 164 15.52 15.28 -4.77
CA HIS A 164 15.55 13.86 -4.45
C HIS A 164 15.72 13.00 -5.70
N ARG A 165 15.01 13.34 -6.79
CA ARG A 165 15.15 12.69 -8.10
C ARG A 165 16.59 12.78 -8.61
N LYS A 166 17.19 13.98 -8.57
CA LYS A 166 18.60 14.18 -8.95
C LYS A 166 19.57 13.37 -8.10
N ASN A 167 19.30 13.23 -6.79
CA ASN A 167 20.16 12.47 -5.89
C ASN A 167 19.96 10.95 -6.00
N MET A 168 18.85 10.48 -6.57
CA MET A 168 18.55 9.07 -6.81
C MET A 168 18.87 8.64 -8.25
N ALA A 169 19.54 9.49 -9.03
CA ALA A 169 19.97 9.20 -10.39
C ALA A 169 21.46 8.84 -10.45
N GLY A 170 21.81 7.96 -11.41
CA GLY A 170 23.19 7.53 -11.64
C GLY A 170 23.83 6.84 -10.43
N ASP A 171 25.13 7.05 -10.28
CA ASP A 171 26.00 6.40 -9.30
C ASP A 171 25.60 6.62 -7.83
N LYS A 172 24.75 7.63 -7.57
CA LYS A 172 24.24 7.93 -6.22
C LYS A 172 23.10 6.99 -5.80
N CYS A 173 22.52 6.22 -6.72
CA CYS A 173 21.52 5.22 -6.39
C CYS A 173 22.20 3.96 -5.84
N HIS A 174 21.78 3.47 -4.68
CA HIS A 174 22.28 2.23 -4.08
C HIS A 174 22.02 0.96 -4.91
N PHE A 175 21.11 1.03 -5.90
CA PHE A 175 20.88 -0.03 -6.89
C PHE A 175 21.64 0.20 -8.20
N TRP A 176 22.52 1.20 -8.28
CA TRP A 176 23.34 1.43 -9.46
C TRP A 176 24.44 0.38 -9.53
N VAL A 177 24.36 -0.50 -10.52
CA VAL A 177 25.29 -1.64 -10.66
C VAL A 177 26.40 -1.31 -11.66
N ASP A 178 26.07 -0.70 -12.81
CA ASP A 178 27.04 -0.42 -13.90
C ASP A 178 26.45 0.38 -15.08
N GLY A 179 25.36 1.15 -14.89
CA GLY A 179 24.73 1.90 -15.98
C GLY A 179 23.82 1.09 -16.92
N ARG A 180 23.74 -0.25 -16.83
CA ARG A 180 22.80 -1.07 -17.66
C ARG A 180 21.32 -0.77 -17.42
N SER A 181 20.97 -0.11 -16.32
CA SER A 181 19.61 0.38 -16.08
C SER A 181 19.27 1.60 -16.95
N TYR A 182 20.26 2.36 -17.41
CA TYR A 182 20.09 3.50 -18.31
C TYR A 182 19.81 3.01 -19.74
N ASP A 183 20.47 1.94 -20.18
CA ASP A 183 20.18 1.24 -21.45
C ASP A 183 18.74 0.67 -21.53
N LYS A 184 18.06 0.52 -20.39
CA LYS A 184 16.64 0.10 -20.32
C LYS A 184 15.66 1.24 -20.09
N GLN A 185 16.15 2.44 -19.78
CA GLN A 185 15.33 3.65 -19.80
C GLN A 185 15.03 3.99 -21.26
N SER A 186 13.87 4.61 -21.53
CA SER A 186 13.50 4.97 -22.90
C SER A 186 14.68 5.66 -23.57
N TYR A 187 15.09 5.18 -24.75
CA TYR A 187 16.18 5.78 -25.55
C TYR A 187 15.98 7.29 -25.85
N ARG A 188 14.81 7.84 -25.49
CA ARG A 188 14.38 9.22 -25.62
C ARG A 188 14.68 10.08 -24.38
N GLY A 189 15.39 9.53 -23.40
CA GLY A 189 15.82 10.23 -22.18
C GLY A 189 14.89 10.06 -20.99
N SER A 190 15.39 10.40 -19.79
CA SER A 190 14.68 10.19 -18.52
C SER A 190 13.43 11.05 -18.36
N ASP A 191 13.38 12.20 -19.04
CA ASP A 191 12.32 13.20 -18.91
C ASP A 191 11.22 13.04 -19.98
N TRP A 192 11.34 12.05 -20.87
CA TRP A 192 10.44 11.83 -22.00
C TRP A 192 8.97 11.66 -21.58
N GLU A 193 8.69 10.98 -20.46
CA GLU A 193 7.32 10.83 -19.96
C GLU A 193 6.69 12.18 -19.55
N GLU A 194 7.49 13.07 -18.96
CA GLU A 194 7.04 14.41 -18.55
C GLU A 194 6.81 15.30 -19.77
N ILE A 195 7.75 15.28 -20.73
CA ILE A 195 7.64 16.03 -21.99
C ILE A 195 6.40 15.62 -22.77
N ARG A 196 6.17 14.31 -22.96
CA ARG A 196 4.97 13.81 -23.64
C ARG A 196 3.68 14.26 -22.99
N LYS A 197 3.64 14.28 -21.65
CA LYS A 197 2.47 14.72 -20.91
C LYS A 197 2.19 16.21 -21.16
N ILE A 198 3.22 17.05 -21.18
CA ILE A 198 3.10 18.48 -21.52
C ILE A 198 2.52 18.64 -22.93
N VAL A 199 3.02 17.88 -23.91
CA VAL A 199 2.53 17.91 -25.30
C VAL A 199 1.05 17.47 -25.37
N TYR A 200 0.66 16.42 -24.65
CA TYR A 200 -0.74 15.97 -24.61
C TYR A 200 -1.66 16.99 -23.93
N GLU A 201 -1.21 17.64 -22.86
CA GLU A 201 -1.99 18.69 -22.18
C GLU A 201 -2.14 19.94 -23.06
N ARG A 202 -1.07 20.36 -23.77
CA ARG A 202 -1.09 21.44 -24.77
C ARG A 202 -2.14 21.16 -25.84
N ASP A 203 -2.16 19.94 -26.34
CA ASP A 203 -3.02 19.52 -27.46
C ASP A 203 -4.42 19.05 -26.99
N ASN A 204 -4.75 19.26 -25.71
CA ASN A 204 -6.01 18.84 -25.08
C ASN A 204 -6.36 17.36 -25.37
N TYR A 205 -5.35 16.49 -25.34
CA TYR A 205 -5.45 15.05 -25.61
C TYR A 205 -6.13 14.74 -26.96
N THR A 206 -5.93 15.61 -27.95
CA THR A 206 -6.57 15.51 -29.28
C THR A 206 -5.50 15.42 -30.37
N CYS A 207 -5.70 14.51 -31.32
CA CYS A 207 -4.81 14.36 -32.47
C CYS A 207 -4.79 15.65 -33.29
N GLN A 208 -3.61 16.23 -33.51
CA GLN A 208 -3.45 17.50 -34.24
C GLN A 208 -3.57 17.34 -35.76
N ILE A 209 -3.64 16.12 -36.29
CA ILE A 209 -3.85 15.86 -37.71
C ILE A 209 -5.34 15.68 -38.04
N CYS A 210 -6.03 14.78 -37.34
CA CYS A 210 -7.41 14.41 -37.68
C CYS A 210 -8.45 14.91 -36.68
N GLY A 211 -8.03 15.53 -35.57
CA GLY A 211 -8.94 16.06 -34.55
C GLY A 211 -9.59 15.00 -33.64
N VAL A 212 -9.22 13.71 -33.75
CA VAL A 212 -9.80 12.67 -32.89
C VAL A 212 -9.33 12.85 -31.44
N LYS A 213 -10.28 12.82 -30.50
CA LYS A 213 -9.99 12.86 -29.07
C LYS A 213 -9.51 11.49 -28.57
N CYS A 214 -8.50 11.50 -27.71
CA CYS A 214 -7.96 10.30 -27.09
C CYS A 214 -9.04 9.55 -26.29
N ILE A 215 -8.96 8.22 -26.36
CA ILE A 215 -9.77 7.31 -25.56
C ILE A 215 -9.06 6.98 -24.23
N SER A 216 -9.84 6.82 -23.16
CA SER A 216 -9.28 6.39 -21.89
C SER A 216 -8.90 4.91 -21.94
N ARG A 217 -7.91 4.49 -21.13
CA ARG A 217 -7.51 3.07 -21.06
C ARG A 217 -8.65 2.14 -20.63
N ARG A 218 -9.68 2.67 -19.95
CA ARG A 218 -10.86 1.91 -19.53
C ARG A 218 -11.85 1.63 -20.65
N ASP A 219 -11.89 2.52 -21.65
CA ASP A 219 -12.81 2.43 -22.79
C ASP A 219 -12.13 1.82 -24.02
N LEU A 220 -10.90 1.31 -23.87
CA LEU A 220 -10.10 0.74 -24.95
C LEU A 220 -10.66 -0.62 -25.38
N SER A 221 -10.95 -0.74 -26.67
CA SER A 221 -11.31 -1.97 -27.38
C SER A 221 -10.48 -2.10 -28.66
N ASP A 222 -10.46 -3.29 -29.27
CA ASP A 222 -9.73 -3.52 -30.52
C ASP A 222 -10.22 -2.58 -31.64
N GLU A 223 -11.53 -2.34 -31.70
CA GLU A 223 -12.18 -1.48 -32.69
C GLU A 223 -11.77 0.00 -32.59
N ASN A 224 -11.50 0.50 -31.38
CA ASN A 224 -11.22 1.93 -31.14
C ASN A 224 -9.74 2.24 -30.83
N SER A 225 -8.90 1.21 -30.79
CA SER A 225 -7.45 1.29 -30.53
C SER A 225 -6.71 2.34 -31.39
N HIS A 226 -7.17 2.53 -32.62
CA HIS A 226 -6.64 3.53 -33.57
C HIS A 226 -6.73 4.98 -33.06
N LYS A 227 -7.59 5.28 -32.08
CA LYS A 227 -7.80 6.59 -31.48
C LYS A 227 -6.81 6.91 -30.35
N LEU A 228 -6.01 5.94 -29.90
CA LEU A 228 -5.02 6.15 -28.86
C LEU A 228 -3.96 7.15 -29.35
N ILE A 229 -3.63 8.16 -28.55
CA ILE A 229 -2.64 9.16 -28.94
C ILE A 229 -1.21 8.72 -28.61
N GLN A 230 -0.28 9.13 -29.46
CA GLN A 230 1.16 8.96 -29.37
C GLN A 230 1.82 10.31 -29.64
N CYS A 231 3.01 10.52 -29.08
CA CYS A 231 3.79 11.73 -29.31
C CYS A 231 4.82 11.41 -30.39
N HIS A 232 4.85 12.22 -31.44
CA HIS A 232 5.71 12.05 -32.61
C HIS A 232 6.68 13.22 -32.72
N HIS A 233 7.91 12.95 -33.17
CA HIS A 233 8.88 13.98 -33.54
C HIS A 233 8.68 14.39 -35.00
N LEU A 234 8.55 15.68 -35.29
CA LEU A 234 8.35 16.20 -36.64
C LEU A 234 9.62 16.10 -37.50
N LYS A 235 10.78 16.23 -36.86
CA LYS A 235 12.11 15.95 -37.43
C LYS A 235 12.61 14.61 -36.90
N GLU A 236 13.53 13.98 -37.63
CA GLU A 236 14.17 12.74 -37.20
C GLU A 236 14.79 12.92 -35.80
N TYR A 237 14.65 11.87 -34.98
CA TYR A 237 15.20 11.85 -33.62
C TYR A 237 16.62 11.31 -33.67
N ASP A 238 17.60 12.15 -33.36
CA ASP A 238 19.02 11.75 -33.23
C ASP A 238 19.43 11.74 -31.76
N SER A 239 19.00 12.73 -30.97
CA SER A 239 19.38 12.85 -29.57
C SER A 239 18.28 13.43 -28.67
N GLU A 240 18.50 13.41 -27.35
CA GLU A 240 17.57 14.03 -26.38
C GLU A 240 17.30 15.53 -26.64
N GLU A 241 18.18 16.22 -27.38
CA GLU A 241 18.00 17.62 -27.79
C GLU A 241 16.83 17.81 -28.75
N ASP A 242 16.43 16.76 -29.48
CA ASP A 242 15.28 16.79 -30.40
C ASP A 242 13.93 16.73 -29.68
N ASN A 243 13.91 16.54 -28.36
CA ASN A 243 12.69 16.55 -27.54
C ASN A 243 12.13 17.96 -27.27
N ASP A 244 12.45 18.94 -28.13
CA ASP A 244 11.86 20.27 -28.07
C ASP A 244 10.34 20.20 -28.29
N LEU A 245 9.57 20.97 -27.53
CA LEU A 245 8.10 20.98 -27.60
C LEU A 245 7.59 21.36 -29.00
N ASP A 246 8.33 22.19 -29.73
CA ASP A 246 7.97 22.61 -31.08
C ASP A 246 8.28 21.52 -32.12
N ASN A 247 9.19 20.60 -31.80
CA ASN A 247 9.46 19.40 -32.61
C ASN A 247 8.49 18.25 -32.30
N LEU A 248 7.57 18.41 -31.35
CA LEU A 248 6.69 17.35 -30.88
C LEU A 248 5.22 17.62 -31.19
N ILE A 249 4.53 16.58 -31.66
CA ILE A 249 3.11 16.64 -32.00
C ILE A 249 2.33 15.45 -31.42
N THR A 250 1.10 15.70 -30.97
CA THR A 250 0.16 14.64 -30.59
C THR A 250 -0.55 14.07 -31.83
N ALA A 251 -0.36 12.78 -32.10
CA ALA A 251 -1.00 12.06 -33.20
C ALA A 251 -1.66 10.76 -32.73
N CYS A 252 -2.85 10.41 -33.22
CA CYS A 252 -3.45 9.10 -32.94
C CYS A 252 -2.70 7.97 -33.67
N VAL A 253 -2.85 6.71 -33.25
CA VAL A 253 -2.15 5.56 -33.86
C VAL A 253 -2.34 5.51 -35.38
N SER A 254 -3.54 5.82 -35.89
CA SER A 254 -3.79 5.84 -37.33
C SER A 254 -2.99 6.92 -38.07
N CYS A 255 -2.96 8.16 -37.55
CA CYS A 255 -2.19 9.26 -38.14
C CYS A 255 -0.69 9.06 -37.95
N HIS A 256 -0.27 8.60 -36.78
CA HIS A 256 1.13 8.32 -36.44
C HIS A 256 1.72 7.24 -37.35
N GLY A 257 0.94 6.24 -37.77
CA GLY A 257 1.40 5.22 -38.73
C GLY A 257 1.59 5.74 -40.15
N THR A 258 0.99 6.89 -40.48
CA THR A 258 1.09 7.53 -41.81
C THR A 258 2.25 8.54 -41.88
N MET A 259 2.70 9.02 -40.74
CA MET A 259 3.87 9.89 -40.65
C MET A 259 5.13 9.10 -41.05
N ARG A 260 5.96 9.71 -41.91
CA ARG A 260 7.27 9.13 -42.25
C ARG A 260 8.14 9.20 -40.99
N ARG A 261 8.86 8.10 -40.74
CA ARG A 261 9.80 8.00 -39.63
C ARG A 261 11.10 8.70 -39.99
#